data_AF-A0AAD9T7J2-F1
#
_entry.id   AF-A0AAD9T7J2-F1
#
_cell.length_a   1.000
_cell.length_b   1.000
_cell.length_c   1.000
_cell.angle_alpha   90.00
_cell.angle_beta   90.00
_cell.angle_gamma   90.00
#
_symmetry.space_group_name_H-M   'P 1'
#
loop_
_entity.id
_entity.type
_entity.pdbx_description
1 polymer ?
#
loop_
_entity_poly.entity_id
_entity_poly.type
_entity_poly.pdbx_seq_one_letter_code
_entity_poly.pdbx_strand_id
1 'polypeptide(L)'
;MSFSANHLKMIYVKRAPELNKTIHILSSAFKASFTWHNMRTLQECREACGGQGLKTENRVGHLKGEKDVQSTFEGDNNVLMQQISKTLFAEYLAARKRNKPFKGLGLEHMNGPCPVLPQQLPSTVLRSREFQVDAFHVKERDLLNRFAEEILQRLARGERKEHALLSVSTCYV
;
A
#
# COMPACT_ATOMS: atom_id res chain seq x y z
N MET A 1 4.84 12.82 -1.41
CA MET A 1 4.55 12.16 -2.70
C MET A 1 5.71 12.22 -3.71
N SER A 2 6.47 13.33 -3.82
CA SER A 2 7.55 13.48 -4.82
C SER A 2 8.60 12.35 -4.80
N PHE A 3 9.08 11.95 -3.62
CA PHE A 3 10.10 10.90 -3.49
C PHE A 3 9.66 9.55 -4.10
N SER A 4 8.47 9.07 -3.75
CA SER A 4 7.92 7.80 -4.25
C SER A 4 7.70 7.83 -5.77
N ALA A 5 7.18 8.93 -6.30
CA ALA A 5 6.99 9.10 -7.74
C ALA A 5 8.34 9.14 -8.48
N ASN A 6 9.35 9.82 -7.92
CA ASN A 6 10.70 9.84 -8.49
C ASN A 6 11.34 8.44 -8.44
N HIS A 7 11.16 7.70 -7.36
CA HIS A 7 11.63 6.31 -7.27
C HIS A 7 11.01 5.43 -8.37
N LEU A 8 9.69 5.51 -8.57
CA LEU A 8 9.02 4.77 -9.64
C LEU A 8 9.51 5.17 -11.03
N LYS A 9 9.72 6.48 -11.28
CA LYS A 9 10.33 6.97 -12.53
C LYS A 9 11.71 6.36 -12.75
N MET A 10 12.55 6.30 -11.72
CA MET A 10 13.89 5.72 -11.84
C MET A 10 13.85 4.23 -12.17
N ILE A 11 12.94 3.46 -11.56
CA ILE A 11 12.74 2.05 -11.90
C ILE A 11 12.22 1.92 -13.35
N TYR A 12 11.29 2.78 -13.76
CA TYR A 12 10.71 2.76 -15.10
C TYR A 12 11.73 3.11 -16.20
N VAL A 13 12.61 4.06 -15.96
CA VAL A 13 13.69 4.44 -16.89
C VAL A 13 14.68 3.28 -17.05
N LYS A 14 15.01 2.58 -15.96
CA LYS A 14 15.92 1.43 -15.96
C LYS A 14 15.19 0.10 -16.16
N ARG A 15 13.97 0.13 -16.72
CA ARG A 15 13.10 -1.07 -16.75
C ARG A 15 13.72 -2.17 -17.60
N ALA A 16 13.66 -3.37 -17.05
CA ALA A 16 13.89 -4.63 -17.75
C ALA A 16 12.62 -5.49 -17.62
N PRO A 17 12.41 -6.50 -18.49
CA PRO A 17 11.18 -7.30 -18.49
C PRO A 17 10.80 -7.87 -17.13
N GLU A 18 11.77 -8.26 -16.31
CA GLU A 18 11.61 -8.76 -14.95
C GLU A 18 11.04 -7.73 -13.96
N LEU A 19 11.24 -6.43 -14.21
CA LEU A 19 10.75 -5.34 -13.36
C LEU A 19 9.32 -4.93 -13.70
N ASN A 20 8.77 -5.32 -14.85
CA ASN A 20 7.44 -4.90 -15.29
C ASN A 20 6.35 -5.21 -14.26
N LYS A 21 6.43 -6.40 -13.64
CA LYS A 21 5.53 -6.79 -12.55
C LYS A 21 5.65 -5.84 -11.35
N THR A 22 6.87 -5.53 -10.93
CA THR A 22 7.12 -4.61 -9.81
C THR A 22 6.64 -3.20 -10.11
N ILE A 23 6.93 -2.70 -11.31
CA ILE A 23 6.48 -1.38 -11.77
C ILE A 23 4.96 -1.32 -11.72
N HIS A 24 4.26 -2.31 -12.27
CA HIS A 24 2.80 -2.36 -12.27
C HIS A 24 2.22 -2.36 -10.85
N ILE A 25 2.73 -3.21 -9.96
CA ILE A 25 2.25 -3.29 -8.57
C ILE A 25 2.48 -1.97 -7.83
N LEU A 26 3.68 -1.38 -7.94
CA LEU A 26 3.98 -0.09 -7.33
C LEU A 26 3.15 1.06 -7.90
N SER A 27 2.97 1.12 -9.22
CA SER A 27 2.15 2.16 -9.83
C SER A 27 0.69 2.08 -9.41
N SER A 28 0.14 0.86 -9.36
CA SER A 28 -1.23 0.62 -8.89
C SER A 28 -1.40 1.01 -7.42
N ALA A 29 -0.43 0.67 -6.57
CA ALA A 29 -0.47 1.00 -5.15
C ALA A 29 -0.41 2.51 -4.92
N PHE A 30 0.47 3.20 -5.65
CA PHE A 30 0.61 4.66 -5.57
C PHE A 30 -0.62 5.37 -6.08
N LYS A 31 -1.21 4.91 -7.19
CA LYS A 31 -2.47 5.47 -7.69
C LYS A 31 -3.56 5.37 -6.63
N ALA A 32 -3.85 4.17 -6.12
CA ALA A 32 -4.90 3.96 -5.13
C ALA A 32 -4.66 4.78 -3.84
N SER A 33 -3.46 4.66 -3.27
CA SER A 33 -3.11 5.33 -2.01
C SER A 33 -3.12 6.86 -2.14
N PHE A 34 -2.54 7.41 -3.21
CA PHE A 34 -2.44 8.87 -3.37
C PHE A 34 -3.79 9.49 -3.72
N THR A 35 -4.64 8.81 -4.49
CA THR A 35 -5.96 9.35 -4.85
C THR A 35 -6.91 9.33 -3.65
N TRP A 36 -6.92 8.27 -2.83
CA TRP A 36 -7.66 8.29 -1.55
C TRP A 36 -7.13 9.35 -0.59
N HIS A 37 -5.81 9.47 -0.47
CA HIS A 37 -5.21 10.51 0.38
C HIS A 37 -5.55 11.93 -0.12
N ASN A 38 -5.53 12.15 -1.43
CA ASN A 38 -5.91 13.43 -2.04
C ASN A 38 -7.38 13.77 -1.73
N MET A 39 -8.30 12.80 -1.89
CA MET A 39 -9.72 13.01 -1.60
C MET A 39 -9.99 13.31 -0.13
N ARG A 40 -9.29 12.62 0.78
CA ARG A 40 -9.35 12.94 2.22
C ARG A 40 -8.80 14.34 2.49
N THR A 41 -7.63 14.66 1.96
CA THR A 41 -6.99 15.97 2.17
C THR A 41 -7.89 17.12 1.68
N LEU A 42 -8.48 17.01 0.49
CA LEU A 42 -9.39 18.01 -0.03
C LEU A 42 -10.65 18.15 0.84
N GLN A 43 -11.13 17.04 1.41
CA GLN A 43 -12.27 17.07 2.34
C GLN A 43 -11.92 17.80 3.63
N GLU A 44 -10.78 17.48 4.24
CA GLU A 44 -10.26 18.13 5.46
C GLU A 44 -10.03 19.63 5.23
N CYS A 45 -9.40 20.01 4.11
CA CYS A 45 -9.19 21.41 3.76
C CYS A 45 -10.53 22.16 3.61
N ARG A 46 -11.54 21.52 3.01
CA ARG A 46 -12.87 22.13 2.87
C ARG A 46 -13.52 22.37 4.23
N GLU A 47 -13.47 21.39 5.11
CA GLU A 47 -14.07 21.46 6.45
C GLU A 47 -13.34 22.44 7.37
N ALA A 48 -12.01 22.53 7.25
CA ALA A 48 -11.20 23.51 7.99
C ALA A 48 -11.56 24.97 7.65
N CYS A 49 -12.13 25.23 6.47
CA CYS A 49 -12.65 26.54 6.09
C CYS A 49 -14.07 26.83 6.60
N GLY A 50 -14.70 25.89 7.31
CA GLY A 50 -16.09 25.98 7.75
C GLY A 50 -17.06 26.19 6.57
N GLY A 51 -18.13 26.96 6.78
CA GLY A 51 -19.10 27.25 5.72
C GLY A 51 -18.51 27.95 4.49
N GLN A 52 -17.39 28.68 4.66
CA GLN A 52 -16.69 29.30 3.54
C GLN A 52 -16.07 28.26 2.60
N GLY A 53 -15.76 27.05 3.07
CA GLY A 53 -15.23 25.98 2.21
C GLY A 53 -16.17 25.56 1.07
N LEU A 54 -17.47 25.85 1.18
CA LEU A 54 -18.47 25.59 0.14
C LEU A 54 -18.48 26.66 -0.97
N LYS A 55 -17.96 27.86 -0.68
CA LYS A 55 -17.95 28.96 -1.62
C LYS A 55 -17.12 28.63 -2.85
N THR A 56 -17.66 28.95 -4.02
CA THR A 56 -17.03 28.69 -5.31
C THR A 56 -15.70 29.44 -5.44
N GLU A 57 -15.59 30.61 -4.82
CA GLU A 57 -14.38 31.45 -4.77
C GLU A 57 -13.20 30.75 -4.09
N ASN A 58 -13.45 29.88 -3.11
CA ASN A 58 -12.41 29.12 -2.41
C ASN A 58 -11.94 27.89 -3.21
N ARG A 59 -12.65 27.51 -4.28
CA ARG A 59 -12.29 26.47 -5.26
C ARG A 59 -12.07 25.04 -4.74
N VAL A 60 -12.06 24.81 -3.43
CA VAL A 60 -11.82 23.48 -2.82
C VAL A 60 -12.88 22.47 -3.28
N GLY A 61 -14.16 22.89 -3.34
CA GLY A 61 -15.24 22.04 -3.84
C GLY A 61 -15.06 21.62 -5.30
N HIS A 62 -14.69 22.57 -6.18
CA HIS A 62 -14.40 22.28 -7.59
C HIS A 62 -13.21 21.34 -7.74
N LEU A 63 -12.10 21.62 -7.05
CA LEU A 63 -10.92 20.75 -7.05
C LEU A 63 -11.26 19.34 -6.56
N LYS A 64 -12.08 19.20 -5.52
CA LYS A 64 -12.55 17.89 -5.05
C LYS A 64 -13.34 17.17 -6.13
N GLY A 65 -14.27 17.84 -6.80
CA GLY A 65 -15.05 17.27 -7.89
C GLY A 65 -14.19 16.78 -9.06
N GLU A 66 -13.19 17.56 -9.47
CA GLU A 66 -12.26 17.17 -10.54
C GLU A 66 -11.37 15.97 -10.16
N LYS A 67 -11.03 15.84 -8.88
CA LYS A 67 -10.13 14.78 -8.41
C LYS A 67 -10.86 13.49 -8.04
N ASP A 68 -12.17 13.52 -7.87
CA ASP A 68 -12.98 12.36 -7.47
C ASP A 68 -12.84 11.19 -8.45
N VAL A 69 -12.89 11.51 -9.76
CA VAL A 69 -12.74 10.54 -10.86
C VAL A 69 -11.39 9.79 -10.82
N GLN A 70 -10.37 10.36 -10.19
CA GLN A 70 -9.06 9.70 -10.10
C GLN A 70 -9.10 8.43 -9.24
N SER A 71 -10.12 8.26 -8.40
CA SER A 71 -10.31 7.01 -7.64
C SER A 71 -10.81 5.86 -8.52
N THR A 72 -11.36 6.14 -9.70
CA THR A 72 -12.03 5.15 -10.57
C THR A 72 -11.34 4.95 -11.92
N PHE A 73 -10.85 6.01 -12.55
CA PHE A 73 -10.13 5.92 -13.83
C PHE A 73 -8.74 5.28 -13.66
N GLU A 74 -8.23 4.70 -14.76
CA GLU A 74 -6.97 3.93 -14.79
C GLU A 74 -6.96 2.73 -13.82
N GLY A 75 -8.16 2.19 -13.54
CA GLY A 75 -8.41 1.08 -12.62
C GLY A 75 -9.00 1.56 -11.29
N ASP A 76 -10.14 0.99 -10.89
CA ASP A 76 -10.76 1.29 -9.60
C ASP A 76 -9.80 1.00 -8.43
N ASN A 77 -9.73 1.91 -7.45
CA ASN A 77 -8.76 1.78 -6.35
C ASN A 77 -8.91 0.47 -5.57
N ASN A 78 -10.13 0.01 -5.30
CA ASN A 78 -10.34 -1.24 -4.57
C ASN A 78 -9.91 -2.44 -5.41
N VAL A 79 -10.23 -2.43 -6.71
CA VAL A 79 -9.80 -3.48 -7.64
C VAL A 79 -8.27 -3.53 -7.76
N LEU A 80 -7.61 -2.38 -7.87
CA LEU A 80 -6.15 -2.29 -7.89
C LEU A 80 -5.54 -2.86 -6.60
N MET A 81 -6.10 -2.49 -5.45
CA MET A 81 -5.64 -3.03 -4.16
C MET A 81 -5.86 -4.54 -4.05
N GLN A 82 -6.97 -5.08 -4.57
CA GLN A 82 -7.19 -6.53 -4.65
C GLN A 82 -6.15 -7.22 -5.53
N GLN A 83 -5.77 -6.64 -6.68
CA GLN A 83 -4.72 -7.17 -7.55
C GLN A 83 -3.36 -7.19 -6.85
N ILE A 84 -3.05 -6.14 -6.08
CA ILE A 84 -1.83 -6.03 -5.27
C ILE A 84 -1.82 -7.10 -4.20
N SER A 85 -2.88 -7.21 -3.40
CA SER A 85 -3.02 -8.21 -2.34
C SER A 85 -2.87 -9.64 -2.86
N LYS A 86 -3.53 -9.95 -3.99
CA LYS A 86 -3.40 -11.26 -4.67
C LYS A 86 -1.95 -11.55 -5.08
N THR A 87 -1.25 -10.54 -5.58
CA THR A 87 0.14 -10.67 -6.04
C THR A 87 1.09 -10.86 -4.86
N LEU A 88 0.97 -10.03 -3.82
CA LEU A 88 1.79 -10.13 -2.60
C LEU A 88 1.59 -11.48 -1.91
N PHE A 89 0.35 -11.95 -1.78
CA PHE A 89 0.05 -13.27 -1.21
C PHE A 89 0.72 -14.41 -1.99
N ALA A 90 0.68 -14.35 -3.32
CA ALA A 90 1.29 -15.37 -4.16
C ALA A 90 2.82 -15.42 -3.99
N GLU A 91 3.48 -14.26 -4.00
CA GLU A 91 4.94 -14.18 -3.76
C GLU A 91 5.31 -14.63 -2.35
N TYR A 92 4.55 -14.20 -1.34
CA TYR A 92 4.76 -14.58 0.04
C TYR A 92 4.65 -16.09 0.27
N LEU A 93 3.61 -16.73 -0.27
CA LEU A 93 3.47 -18.18 -0.20
C LEU A 93 4.56 -18.91 -0.99
N ALA A 94 4.95 -18.40 -2.15
CA ALA A 94 6.00 -19.03 -2.96
C ALA A 94 7.35 -19.01 -2.23
N ALA A 95 7.70 -17.90 -1.60
CA ALA A 95 8.90 -17.75 -0.79
C ALA A 95 8.89 -18.73 0.41
N ARG A 96 7.80 -18.73 1.19
CA ARG A 96 7.67 -19.60 2.37
C ARG A 96 7.66 -21.09 2.05
N LYS A 97 6.91 -21.51 1.02
CA LYS A 97 6.80 -22.95 0.67
C LYS A 97 8.08 -23.50 0.06
N ARG A 98 8.80 -22.70 -0.72
CA ARG A 98 10.02 -23.14 -1.42
C ARG A 98 11.30 -22.85 -0.63
N ASN A 99 11.17 -22.29 0.58
CA ASN A 99 12.28 -21.77 1.37
C ASN A 99 13.23 -20.88 0.54
N LYS A 100 12.64 -20.07 -0.35
CA LYS A 100 13.38 -19.17 -1.24
C LYS A 100 13.38 -17.75 -0.66
N PRO A 101 14.46 -16.98 -0.84
CA PRO A 101 14.46 -15.60 -0.44
C PRO A 101 13.43 -14.80 -1.23
N PHE A 102 12.77 -13.86 -0.55
CA PHE A 102 11.95 -12.83 -1.16
C PHE A 102 12.78 -11.99 -2.12
N LYS A 103 12.27 -11.77 -3.33
CA LYS A 103 12.92 -10.96 -4.36
C LYS A 103 11.86 -10.12 -5.08
N GLY A 104 12.10 -8.82 -5.17
CA GLY A 104 11.17 -7.85 -5.76
C GLY A 104 10.11 -7.36 -4.78
N LEU A 105 9.33 -6.38 -5.24
CA LEU A 105 8.21 -5.76 -4.52
C LEU A 105 8.54 -5.09 -3.18
N GLY A 106 9.83 -4.93 -2.82
CA GLY A 106 10.23 -4.35 -1.53
C GLY A 106 10.20 -5.36 -0.37
N LEU A 107 9.86 -6.63 -0.64
CA LEU A 107 9.78 -7.69 0.36
C LEU A 107 11.16 -8.25 0.74
N GLU A 108 12.24 -7.77 0.13
CA GLU A 108 13.61 -8.24 0.39
C GLU A 108 14.00 -8.08 1.87
N HIS A 109 13.44 -7.08 2.55
CA HIS A 109 13.65 -6.86 3.97
C HIS A 109 13.18 -8.06 4.81
N MET A 110 12.25 -8.89 4.33
CA MET A 110 11.74 -10.09 5.02
C MET A 110 12.77 -11.23 5.10
N ASN A 111 13.82 -11.21 4.29
CA ASN A 111 14.89 -12.21 4.32
C ASN A 111 15.80 -12.07 5.56
N GLY A 112 15.83 -10.89 6.17
CA GLY A 112 16.59 -10.61 7.38
C GLY A 112 15.82 -10.91 8.67
N PRO A 113 16.49 -10.80 9.83
CA PRO A 113 15.81 -10.85 11.12
C PRO A 113 14.72 -9.76 11.21
N CYS A 114 13.68 -10.01 12.01
CA CYS A 114 12.68 -8.99 12.29
C CYS A 114 13.33 -7.85 13.10
N PRO A 115 13.21 -6.57 12.70
CA PRO A 115 13.70 -5.47 13.50
C PRO A 115 13.05 -5.45 14.89
N VAL A 116 13.84 -5.16 15.92
CA VAL A 116 13.34 -5.03 17.30
C VAL A 116 13.22 -3.55 17.62
N LEU A 117 12.00 -3.08 17.83
CA LEU A 117 11.76 -1.69 18.20
C LEU A 117 12.20 -1.45 19.65
N PRO A 118 12.95 -0.37 19.93
CA PRO A 118 13.37 -0.05 21.29
C PRO A 118 12.17 0.27 22.18
N GLN A 119 12.23 -0.15 23.45
CA GLN A 119 11.18 0.17 24.43
C GLN A 119 11.16 1.65 24.80
N GLN A 120 12.33 2.30 24.84
CA GLN A 120 12.45 3.73 25.10
C GLN A 120 12.46 4.49 23.77
N LEU A 121 11.59 5.49 23.65
CA LEU A 121 11.39 6.27 22.43
C LEU A 121 11.72 7.76 22.63
N PRO A 122 12.99 8.11 22.93
CA PRO A 122 13.40 9.50 22.97
C PRO A 122 13.25 10.15 21.59
N SER A 123 13.12 11.48 21.56
CA SER A 123 12.91 12.23 20.31
C SER A 123 13.99 11.98 19.24
N THR A 124 15.23 11.71 19.65
CA THR A 124 16.34 11.36 18.76
C THR A 124 16.11 10.04 18.02
N VAL A 125 15.57 9.03 18.70
CA VAL A 125 15.23 7.73 18.11
C VAL A 125 14.04 7.86 17.18
N LEU A 126 12.97 8.56 17.59
CA LEU A 126 11.78 8.75 16.75
C LEU A 126 12.08 9.45 15.42
N ARG A 127 13.09 10.33 15.40
CA ARG A 127 13.52 11.07 14.21
C ARG A 127 14.57 10.33 13.38
N SER A 128 15.11 9.20 13.86
CA SER A 128 16.09 8.44 13.08
C SER A 128 15.41 7.75 11.91
N ARG A 129 16.10 7.74 10.76
CA ARG A 129 15.60 7.11 9.54
C ARG A 129 15.47 5.60 9.76
N GLU A 130 16.44 5.02 10.45
CA GLU A 130 16.55 3.59 10.75
C GLU A 130 15.32 3.14 11.53
N PHE A 131 14.97 3.85 12.61
CA PHE A 131 13.79 3.53 13.41
C PHE A 131 12.49 3.64 12.60
N GLN A 132 12.34 4.69 11.79
CA GLN A 132 11.14 4.87 10.97
C GLN A 132 10.98 3.74 9.95
N VAL A 133 12.06 3.34 9.28
CA VAL A 133 12.07 2.23 8.32
C VAL A 133 11.79 0.91 9.03
N ASP A 134 12.41 0.65 10.18
CA ASP A 134 12.20 -0.56 10.96
C ASP A 134 10.76 -0.66 11.47
N ALA A 135 10.15 0.44 11.91
CA ALA A 135 8.75 0.48 12.28
C ALA A 135 7.83 0.10 11.12
N PHE A 136 8.11 0.58 9.90
CA PHE A 136 7.37 0.18 8.70
C PHE A 136 7.58 -1.30 8.37
N HIS A 137 8.81 -1.82 8.44
CA HIS A 137 9.09 -3.24 8.20
C HIS A 137 8.38 -4.15 9.22
N VAL A 138 8.38 -3.80 10.51
CA VAL A 138 7.65 -4.56 11.54
C VAL A 138 6.15 -4.59 11.22
N LYS A 139 5.58 -3.44 10.85
CA LYS A 139 4.17 -3.34 10.49
C LYS A 139 3.83 -4.13 9.22
N GLU A 140 4.67 -4.05 8.19
CA GLU A 140 4.48 -4.77 6.93
C GLU A 140 4.54 -6.30 7.14
N ARG A 141 5.52 -6.77 7.91
CA ARG A 141 5.64 -8.18 8.29
C ARG A 141 4.40 -8.68 9.04
N ASP A 142 3.95 -7.93 10.05
CA ASP A 142 2.76 -8.28 10.83
C ASP A 142 1.50 -8.37 9.94
N LEU A 143 1.25 -7.34 9.12
CA LEU A 143 0.10 -7.30 8.23
C LEU A 143 0.10 -8.45 7.22
N LEU A 144 1.24 -8.71 6.56
CA LEU A 144 1.36 -9.80 5.59
C LEU A 144 1.21 -11.17 6.23
N ASN A 145 1.77 -11.38 7.43
CA ASN A 145 1.61 -12.63 8.18
C ASN A 145 0.14 -12.86 8.53
N ARG A 146 -0.54 -11.87 9.14
CA ARG A 146 -1.96 -11.98 9.51
C ARG A 146 -2.85 -12.18 8.29
N PHE A 147 -2.60 -11.44 7.22
CA PHE A 147 -3.32 -11.59 5.95
C PHE A 147 -3.17 -13.01 5.39
N ALA A 148 -1.95 -13.54 5.37
CA ALA A 148 -1.70 -14.88 4.86
C ALA A 148 -2.32 -15.97 5.74
N GLU A 149 -2.22 -15.84 7.06
CA GLU A 149 -2.81 -16.76 8.03
C GLU A 149 -4.33 -16.78 7.90
N GLU A 150 -4.99 -15.62 7.79
CA GLU A 150 -6.44 -15.56 7.64
C GLU A 150 -6.92 -16.24 6.36
N ILE A 151 -6.24 -16.01 5.23
CA ILE A 151 -6.58 -16.69 3.96
C ILE A 151 -6.38 -18.20 4.10
N LEU A 152 -5.26 -18.65 4.68
CA LEU A 152 -5.00 -20.08 4.86
C LEU A 152 -6.03 -20.75 5.77
N GLN A 153 -6.49 -20.07 6.82
CA GLN A 153 -7.56 -20.55 7.69
C GLN A 153 -8.89 -20.71 6.94
N ARG A 154 -9.27 -19.74 6.09
CA ARG A 154 -10.49 -19.83 5.27
C ARG A 154 -10.41 -20.95 4.24
N LEU A 155 -9.26 -21.12 3.60
CA LEU A 155 -9.00 -22.24 2.69
C LEU A 155 -9.13 -23.59 3.41
N ALA A 156 -8.63 -23.70 4.64
CA ALA A 156 -8.75 -24.92 5.45
C ALA A 156 -10.22 -25.24 5.83
N ARG A 157 -11.09 -24.21 5.88
CA ARG A 157 -12.54 -24.37 6.08
C ARG A 157 -13.30 -24.74 4.80
N GLY A 158 -12.60 -24.94 3.68
CA GLY A 158 -13.20 -25.31 2.40
C GLY A 158 -13.68 -24.13 1.55
N GLU A 159 -13.36 -22.89 1.92
CA GLU A 159 -13.69 -21.75 1.07
C GLU A 159 -12.89 -21.77 -0.24
N ARG A 160 -13.53 -21.33 -1.33
CA ARG A 160 -12.84 -21.13 -2.62
C ARG A 160 -11.78 -20.05 -2.48
N LYS A 161 -10.63 -20.27 -3.12
CA LYS A 161 -9.49 -19.35 -3.04
C LYS A 161 -9.81 -17.93 -3.48
N GLU A 162 -10.58 -17.78 -4.56
CA GLU A 162 -11.00 -16.46 -5.06
C GLU A 162 -11.86 -15.74 -4.03
N HIS A 163 -12.80 -16.47 -3.40
CA HIS A 163 -13.68 -15.92 -2.38
C HIS A 163 -12.93 -15.52 -1.10
N ALA A 164 -12.03 -16.39 -0.63
CA ALA A 164 -11.17 -16.09 0.51
C ALA A 164 -10.30 -14.86 0.25
N LEU A 165 -9.69 -14.75 -0.94
CA LEU A 165 -8.89 -13.58 -1.30
C LEU A 165 -9.72 -12.30 -1.37
N LEU A 166 -10.90 -12.33 -1.98
CA LEU A 166 -11.77 -11.16 -2.11
C LEU A 166 -12.26 -10.68 -0.73
N SER A 167 -12.76 -11.60 0.09
CA SER A 167 -13.33 -11.29 1.41
C SER A 167 -12.30 -10.77 2.41
N VAL A 168 -11.08 -11.31 2.40
CA VAL A 168 -10.02 -10.82 3.28
C VAL A 168 -9.44 -9.52 2.75
N SER A 169 -9.23 -9.39 1.43
CA SER A 169 -8.63 -8.17 0.86
C SER A 169 -9.46 -6.92 1.17
N THR A 170 -10.79 -7.01 1.24
CA THR A 170 -11.64 -5.86 1.61
C THR A 170 -11.44 -5.38 3.05
N CYS A 171 -10.88 -6.19 3.95
CA CYS A 171 -10.61 -5.77 5.33
C CYS A 171 -9.24 -5.07 5.49
N TYR A 172 -8.35 -5.19 4.50
CA TYR A 172 -6.99 -4.64 4.54
C TYR A 172 -6.79 -3.46 3.58
N VAL A 173 -7.87 -2.98 2.95
CA VAL A 173 -7.90 -1.89 1.97
C VAL A 173 -8.62 -0.68 2.54
#